data_AF-A0A526RYW1-F1
#
_entry.id   AF-A0A526RYW1-F1
#
_cell.length_a   1.000
_cell.length_b   1.000
_cell.length_c   1.000
_cell.angle_alpha   90.00
_cell.angle_beta   90.00
_cell.angle_gamma   90.00
#
_symmetry.space_group_name_H-M   'P 1'
#
loop_
_entity.id
_entity.type
_entity.pdbx_description
1 polymer ?
#
loop_
_entity_poly.entity_id
_entity_poly.type
_entity_poly.pdbx_seq_one_letter_code
_entity_poly.pdbx_strand_id
1 'polypeptide(L)' 'PTFLPAFILGIVTVGAGWFLLAPGMGAGWAASKRPNPMQIRALNLVSHTMFALGLYGTALMIR' A
#
# COMPACT_ATOMS: atom_id res chain seq x y z
N PRO A 1 -15.78 -13.88 -0.19
CA PRO A 1 -14.58 -13.17 0.31
C PRO A 1 -14.82 -12.68 1.74
N THR A 2 -13.78 -12.63 2.57
CA THR A 2 -13.84 -12.04 3.92
C THR A 2 -13.08 -10.73 3.89
N PHE A 3 -13.73 -9.65 4.31
CA PHE A 3 -13.18 -8.30 4.17
C PHE A 3 -11.88 -8.10 4.95
N LEU A 4 -11.90 -8.39 6.26
CA LEU A 4 -10.81 -8.01 7.17
C LEU A 4 -9.45 -8.65 6.80
N PRO A 5 -9.36 -9.96 6.48
CA PRO A 5 -8.10 -10.55 6.03
C PRO A 5 -7.60 -9.97 4.70
N ALA A 6 -8.49 -9.75 3.72
CA ALA A 6 -8.12 -9.17 2.44
C ALA A 6 -7.61 -7.73 2.59
N PHE A 7 -8.26 -6.96 3.46
CA PHE A 7 -7.85 -5.59 3.77
C PHE A 7 -6.48 -5.54 4.46
N ILE A 8 -6.26 -6.37 5.49
CA ILE A 8 -4.97 -6.44 6.19
C ILE A 8 -3.84 -6.77 5.20
N LEU A 9 -4.02 -7.78 4.35
CA LEU A 9 -3.00 -8.12 3.36
C LEU A 9 -2.76 -6.97 2.37
N GLY A 10 -3.83 -6.30 1.93
CA GLY A 10 -3.72 -5.12 1.06
C GLY A 10 -2.98 -3.95 1.69
N ILE A 11 -2.98 -3.79 3.02
CA ILE A 11 -2.18 -2.78 3.71
C ILE A 11 -0.74 -3.24 3.93
N VAL A 12 -0.52 -4.52 4.26
CA VAL A 12 0.83 -5.07 4.47
C VAL A 12 1.71 -4.92 3.23
N THR A 13 1.14 -4.97 2.02
CA THR A 13 1.89 -4.81 0.77
C THR A 13 2.53 -3.41 0.61
N VAL A 14 2.08 -2.40 1.36
CA VAL A 14 2.80 -1.10 1.47
C VAL A 14 4.25 -1.29 1.90
N GLY A 15 4.51 -2.30 2.73
CA GLY A 15 5.86 -2.65 3.19
C GLY A 15 6.84 -2.92 2.05
N ALA A 16 6.39 -3.54 0.94
CA ALA A 16 7.23 -3.73 -0.23
C ALA A 16 7.64 -2.40 -0.86
N GLY A 17 6.70 -1.45 -0.96
CA GLY A 17 6.98 -0.10 -1.42
C GLY A 17 7.98 0.64 -0.51
N TRP A 18 7.77 0.60 0.79
CA TRP A 18 8.57 1.35 1.76
C TRP A 18 9.95 0.77 2.04
N PHE A 19 10.10 -0.55 2.01
CA PHE A 19 11.30 -1.21 2.52
C PHE A 19 12.09 -2.00 1.48
N LEU A 20 11.52 -2.25 0.29
CA LEU A 20 12.24 -2.84 -0.83
C LEU A 20 12.46 -1.82 -1.95
N LEU A 21 11.37 -1.26 -2.48
CA LEU A 21 11.43 -0.39 -3.65
C LEU A 21 11.99 1.00 -3.33
N ALA A 22 11.51 1.66 -2.28
CA ALA A 22 11.97 3.01 -1.93
C ALA A 22 13.49 3.05 -1.62
N PRO A 23 14.09 2.11 -0.87
CA PRO A 23 15.53 2.04 -0.70
C PRO A 23 16.27 1.74 -2.02
N GLY A 24 15.80 0.77 -2.80
CA GLY A 24 16.41 0.41 -4.09
C GLY A 24 16.43 1.54 -5.12
N MET A 25 15.45 2.44 -5.06
CA MET A 25 15.37 3.65 -5.90
C MET A 25 16.08 4.87 -5.27
N GLY A 26 16.82 4.71 -4.18
CA GLY A 26 17.53 5.81 -3.52
C GLY A 26 16.63 6.77 -2.72
N ALA A 27 15.33 6.51 -2.60
CA ALA A 27 14.40 7.31 -1.81
C ALA A 27 14.52 7.07 -0.28
N GLY A 28 15.30 6.07 0.13
CA GLY A 28 15.50 5.71 1.53
C GLY A 28 14.38 4.85 2.12
N TRP A 29 14.55 4.44 3.37
CA TRP A 29 13.57 3.65 4.11
C TRP A 29 12.27 4.44 4.29
N ALA A 30 11.15 3.87 3.82
CA ALA A 30 9.85 4.52 3.80
C ALA A 30 9.93 5.96 3.22
N ALA A 31 10.64 6.12 2.09
CA ALA A 31 10.84 7.40 1.41
C ALA A 31 11.51 8.51 2.26
N SER A 32 12.29 8.16 3.29
CA SER A 32 12.88 9.13 4.24
C SER A 32 13.80 10.18 3.61
N LYS A 33 14.38 9.93 2.44
CA LYS A 33 15.27 10.87 1.73
C LYS A 33 14.53 11.79 0.75
N ARG A 34 13.20 11.66 0.64
CA ARG A 34 12.38 12.56 -0.20
C ARG A 34 12.05 13.85 0.57
N PRO A 35 11.83 14.97 -0.13
CA PRO A 35 11.52 16.26 0.51
C PRO A 35 10.16 16.27 1.23
N ASN A 36 9.25 15.35 0.89
CA ASN A 36 7.89 15.26 1.45
C ASN A 36 7.53 13.82 1.93
N PRO A 37 8.28 13.25 2.89
CA PRO A 37 8.20 11.83 3.22
C PRO A 37 6.84 11.44 3.81
N MET A 38 6.24 12.30 4.66
CA MET A 38 4.95 12.02 5.29
C MET A 38 3.80 12.03 4.28
N GLN A 39 3.83 12.94 3.31
CA GLN A 39 2.85 12.99 2.23
C GLN A 39 2.94 11.71 1.39
N ILE A 40 4.15 11.27 1.02
CA ILE A 40 4.36 10.04 0.26
C ILE A 40 3.82 8.83 1.03
N ARG A 41 4.12 8.72 2.33
CA ARG A 41 3.63 7.62 3.18
C ARG A 41 2.11 7.60 3.26
N ALA A 42 1.47 8.75 3.48
CA ALA A 42 0.02 8.87 3.53
C ALA A 42 -0.62 8.46 2.19
N LEU A 43 -0.09 8.96 1.07
CA LEU A 43 -0.57 8.58 -0.27
C LEU A 43 -0.40 7.09 -0.54
N ASN A 44 0.71 6.48 -0.10
CA ASN A 44 0.92 5.03 -0.24
C ASN A 44 -0.15 4.22 0.51
N LEU A 45 -0.50 4.62 1.74
CA LEU A 45 -1.56 3.98 2.51
C LEU A 45 -2.93 4.16 1.87
N VAL A 46 -3.24 5.37 1.37
CA VAL A 46 -4.50 5.65 0.66
C VAL A 46 -4.62 4.81 -0.60
N SER A 47 -3.56 4.77 -1.44
CA SER A 47 -3.55 3.94 -2.65
C SER A 47 -3.75 2.45 -2.33
N HIS A 48 -3.12 1.94 -1.27
CA HIS A 48 -3.28 0.54 -0.88
C HIS A 48 -4.65 0.23 -0.26
N THR A 49 -5.24 1.20 0.43
CA THR A 49 -6.64 1.11 0.89
C THR A 49 -7.58 0.98 -0.31
N MET A 50 -7.45 1.88 -1.30
CA MET A 50 -8.28 1.84 -2.51
C MET A 50 -8.08 0.55 -3.31
N PHE A 51 -6.83 0.07 -3.42
CA PHE A 51 -6.52 -1.20 -4.06
C PHE A 51 -7.19 -2.39 -3.35
N ALA A 52 -7.11 -2.46 -2.02
CA ALA A 52 -7.75 -3.52 -1.23
C ALA A 52 -9.29 -3.49 -1.37
N LEU A 53 -9.89 -2.29 -1.35
CA LEU A 53 -11.33 -2.11 -1.59
C LEU A 53 -11.72 -2.57 -3.00
N GLY A 54 -10.94 -2.20 -4.01
CA GLY A 54 -11.16 -2.63 -5.40
C GLY A 54 -11.10 -4.15 -5.57
N LEU A 55 -10.07 -4.80 -5.01
CA LEU A 55 -9.94 -6.26 -5.03
C LEU A 55 -11.12 -6.95 -4.32
N TYR A 56 -11.52 -6.45 -3.14
CA TYR A 56 -12.65 -7.00 -2.42
C TYR A 56 -13.98 -6.79 -3.17
N GLY A 57 -14.19 -5.61 -3.76
CA GLY A 57 -15.35 -5.31 -4.59
C GLY A 57 -15.45 -6.22 -5.80
N THR A 58 -14.35 -6.41 -6.55
CA THR A 58 -14.30 -7.37 -7.66
C THR A 58 -14.59 -8.78 -7.18
N ALA A 59 -13.99 -9.21 -6.06
CA ALA A 59 -14.25 -10.52 -5.48
C ALA A 59 -15.69 -10.72 -5.00
N LEU A 60 -16.44 -9.65 -4.72
CA LEU A 60 -17.89 -9.71 -4.48
C LEU A 60 -18.69 -9.80 -5.78
N MET A 61 -18.26 -9.11 -6.84
CA MET A 61 -18.95 -9.11 -8.14
C MET A 61 -18.84 -10.43 -8.90
N ILE A 62 -17.73 -11.17 -8.74
CA ILE A 62 -17.46 -12.42 -9.45
C ILE A 62 -17.74 -13.68 -8.61
N ARG A 63 -18.30 -13.50 -7.41
CA ARG A 63 -18.69 -14.61 -6.53
C ARG A 63 -20.10 -15.08 -6.85
#